data_AF-A0A9X1UJH3-F1
#
_entry.id   AF-A0A9X1UJH3-F1
#
_cell.length_a   1.000
_cell.length_b   1.000
_cell.length_c   1.000
_cell.angle_alpha   90.00
_cell.angle_beta   90.00
_cell.angle_gamma   90.00
#
_symmetry.space_group_name_H-M   'P 1'
#
loop_
_entity.id
_entity.type
_entity.pdbx_description
1 polymer ?
#
loop_
_entity_poly.entity_id
_entity_poly.type
_entity_poly.pdbx_seq_one_letter_code
_entity_poly.pdbx_strand_id
1 'polypeptide(L)' 'MLDRFNQVTPEYARDLDAWARAWYVEAAAAGFISSPYHPDAATIKLMRDYFVAGLCPADAAEACFGRKH' A
#
# COMPACT_ATOMS: atom_id res chain seq x y z
N MET A 1 -13.48 1.90 28.11
CA MET A 1 -12.94 1.25 26.91
C MET A 1 -13.89 1.55 25.77
N LEU A 2 -13.52 2.39 24.82
CA LEU A 2 -14.39 2.77 23.70
C LEU A 2 -13.79 2.20 22.42
N ASP A 3 -14.55 1.31 21.77
CA ASP A 3 -14.39 0.85 20.38
C ASP A 3 -14.41 2.04 19.39
N ARG A 4 -13.35 2.85 19.36
CA ARG A 4 -13.20 4.03 18.51
C ARG A 4 -12.50 3.74 17.17
N PHE A 5 -12.33 2.47 16.79
CA PHE A 5 -11.45 2.10 15.67
C PHE A 5 -12.14 1.29 14.57
N ASN A 6 -13.31 1.73 14.07
CA ASN A 6 -13.85 1.12 12.85
C ASN A 6 -14.58 2.05 11.89
N GLN A 7 -14.44 3.37 12.01
CA GLN A 7 -14.92 4.28 10.98
C GLN A 7 -13.76 4.68 10.10
N VAL A 8 -13.50 3.87 9.06
CA VAL A 8 -12.74 4.32 7.90
C VAL A 8 -13.52 5.49 7.32
N THR A 9 -13.08 6.71 7.59
CA THR A 9 -13.72 7.91 7.07
C THR A 9 -13.62 7.88 5.53
N PRO A 10 -14.63 8.35 4.78
CA PRO A 10 -14.59 8.36 3.32
C PRO A 10 -13.32 9.01 2.75
N GLU A 11 -12.77 10.00 3.44
CA GLU A 11 -11.54 10.70 3.09
C GLU A 11 -10.35 9.73 3.18
N TYR A 12 -10.16 9.05 4.31
CA TYR A 12 -9.15 8.02 4.49
C TYR A 12 -9.22 6.92 3.43
N ALA A 13 -10.42 6.44 3.09
CA ALA A 13 -10.57 5.42 2.06
C ALA A 13 -10.11 5.93 0.68
N ARG A 14 -10.41 7.19 0.35
CA ARG A 14 -9.97 7.83 -0.90
C ARG A 14 -8.47 8.06 -0.93
N ASP A 15 -7.89 8.49 0.19
CA ASP A 15 -6.45 8.73 0.30
C ASP A 15 -5.67 7.42 0.18
N LEU A 16 -6.16 6.35 0.82
CA LEU A 16 -5.58 5.01 0.71
C LEU A 16 -5.70 4.47 -0.73
N ASP A 17 -6.84 4.66 -1.41
CA ASP A 17 -7.01 4.23 -2.81
C ASP A 17 -6.06 4.99 -3.76
N ALA A 18 -5.95 6.31 -3.59
CA ALA A 18 -5.02 7.12 -4.38
C ALA A 18 -3.56 6.72 -4.13
N TRP A 19 -3.20 6.49 -2.86
CA TRP A 19 -1.87 6.04 -2.48
C TRP A 19 -1.56 4.63 -3.01
N ALA A 20 -2.50 3.69 -2.94
CA ALA A 20 -2.34 2.32 -3.44
C ALA A 20 -2.19 2.27 -4.97
N ARG A 21 -2.90 3.14 -5.70
CA ARG A 21 -2.72 3.30 -7.15
C ARG A 21 -1.33 3.81 -7.50
N ALA A 22 -0.84 4.82 -6.77
CA ALA A 22 0.52 5.32 -6.95
C ALA A 22 1.54 4.21 -6.67
N TRP A 23 1.36 3.47 -5.58
CA TRP A 23 2.22 2.33 -5.22
C TRP A 23 2.26 1.29 -6.35
N TYR A 24 1.12 1.00 -6.98
CA TYR A 24 1.05 0.03 -8.07
C TYR A 24 1.84 0.51 -9.29
N VAL A 25 1.72 1.80 -9.64
CA VAL A 25 2.46 2.40 -10.75
C VAL A 25 3.97 2.36 -10.46
N GLU A 26 4.40 2.73 -9.25
CA GLU A 26 5.82 2.68 -8.86
C GLU A 26 6.36 1.26 -8.86
N ALA A 27 5.61 0.30 -8.30
CA ALA A 27 6.00 -1.10 -8.29
C ALA A 27 6.11 -1.69 -9.70
N ALA A 28 5.21 -1.31 -10.61
CA ALA A 28 5.26 -1.73 -12.00
C ALA A 28 6.43 -1.06 -12.75
N ALA A 29 6.66 0.24 -12.53
CA ALA A 29 7.76 0.98 -13.14
C ALA A 29 9.14 0.46 -12.69
N ALA A 30 9.27 0.06 -11.43
CA ALA A 30 10.47 -0.58 -10.88
C ALA A 30 10.63 -2.05 -11.32
N GLY A 31 9.63 -2.63 -12.00
CA GLY A 31 9.65 -4.03 -12.44
C GLY A 31 9.42 -5.05 -11.32
N PHE A 32 8.94 -4.62 -10.15
CA PHE A 32 8.62 -5.50 -9.03
C PHE A 32 7.36 -6.34 -9.29
N ILE A 33 6.41 -5.79 -10.05
CA ILE A 33 5.16 -6.46 -10.40
C ILE A 33 4.92 -6.40 -11.92
N SER A 34 4.26 -7.44 -12.44
CA SER A 34 3.82 -7.51 -13.83
C SER A 34 2.31 -7.42 -13.90
N SER A 35 1.78 -6.54 -14.77
CA SER A 35 0.34 -6.41 -14.97
C SER A 35 -0.22 -7.63 -15.73
N PRO A 36 -1.36 -8.22 -15.32
CA PRO A 36 -2.17 -7.88 -14.14
C PRO A 36 -1.58 -8.46 -12.85
N TYR A 37 -1.39 -7.60 -11.84
CA TYR A 37 -0.94 -8.02 -10.52
C TYR A 37 -2.09 -7.95 -9.52
N HIS A 38 -2.33 -9.04 -8.81
CA HIS A 38 -3.32 -9.14 -7.74
C HIS A 38 -2.59 -9.30 -6.41
N PRO A 39 -2.52 -8.25 -5.55
CA PRO A 39 -1.89 -8.36 -4.25
C PRO A 39 -2.68 -9.34 -3.37
N ASP A 40 -1.95 -10.19 -2.65
CA ASP A 40 -2.54 -11.10 -1.68
C ASP A 40 -2.92 -10.36 -0.39
N ALA A 41 -3.65 -11.04 0.50
CA ALA A 41 -4.10 -10.44 1.75
C ALA A 41 -2.92 -9.95 2.64
N ALA A 42 -1.76 -10.60 2.55
CA ALA A 42 -0.56 -10.18 3.27
C ALA A 42 0.01 -8.88 2.73
N THR A 43 0.11 -8.75 1.40
CA THR A 43 0.56 -7.52 0.71
C THR A 43 -0.40 -6.37 0.98
N ILE A 44 -1.72 -6.61 0.92
CA ILE A 44 -2.74 -5.60 1.24
C ILE A 44 -2.59 -5.12 2.68
N LYS A 45 -2.31 -6.01 3.63
CA LYS A 45 -2.06 -5.62 5.02
C LYS A 45 -0.81 -4.74 5.13
N LEU A 46 0.30 -5.13 4.51
CA LEU A 46 1.54 -4.36 4.51
C LEU A 46 1.35 -2.96 3.91
N MET A 47 0.63 -2.84 2.79
CA MET A 47 0.30 -1.54 2.20
C MET A 47 -0.42 -0.62 3.18
N ARG A 48 -1.39 -1.15 3.93
CA ARG A 48 -2.14 -0.37 4.92
C ARG A 48 -1.24 0.08 6.06
N ASP A 49 -0.37 -0.80 6.53
CA ASP A 49 0.61 -0.49 7.58
C ASP A 49 1.59 0.60 7.12
N TYR A 50 2.07 0.55 5.87
CA TYR A 50 2.94 1.57 5.29
C TYR A 50 2.24 2.91 5.07
N PHE A 51 0.99 2.89 4.63
CA PHE A 51 0.18 4.09 4.50
C PHE A 51 -0.03 4.78 5.86
N VAL A 52 -0.36 4.01 6.90
CA VAL A 52 -0.51 4.53 8.27
C VAL A 52 0.82 5.05 8.82
N ALA A 53 1.94 4.44 8.45
CA ALA A 53 3.28 4.90 8.78
C ALA A 53 3.73 6.14 7.96
N GLY A 54 2.94 6.59 6.98
CA GLY A 54 3.22 7.77 6.17
C GLY A 54 4.34 7.56 5.14
N LEU A 55 4.62 6.31 4.74
CA LEU A 55 5.62 6.03 3.72
C LEU A 55 5.17 6.54 2.35
N CYS A 56 6.14 6.96 1.54
CA CYS A 56 5.88 7.24 0.13
C CYS A 56 5.61 5.94 -0.65
N PRO A 57 4.75 5.98 -1.68
CA PRO A 57 4.41 4.77 -2.44
C PRO A 57 5.62 4.05 -3.06
N ALA A 58 6.64 4.79 -3.51
CA ALA A 58 7.88 4.22 -4.05
C ALA A 58 8.67 3.45 -2.99
N ASP A 59 8.90 4.06 -1.82
CA ASP A 59 9.59 3.41 -0.70
C ASP A 59 8.82 2.18 -0.20
N ALA A 60 7.49 2.25 -0.19
CA ALA A 60 6.64 1.12 0.18
C ALA A 60 6.66 0.01 -0.89
N ALA A 61 6.81 0.33 -2.17
CA ALA A 61 6.99 -0.66 -3.23
C ALA A 61 8.32 -1.40 -3.07
N GLU A 62 9.39 -0.66 -2.80
CA GLU A 62 10.70 -1.23 -2.48
C GLU A 62 10.67 -2.02 -1.17
N ALA A 63 9.98 -1.56 -0.13
CA ALA A 63 9.85 -2.32 1.12
C ALA A 63 8.99 -3.59 0.97
N CYS A 64 8.02 -3.59 0.05
CA CYS A 64 7.21 -4.78 -0.27
C CYS A 64 8.00 -5.83 -1.07
N PHE A 65 8.78 -5.41 -2.06
CA PHE A 65 9.35 -6.31 -3.08
C PHE A 65 10.87 -6.29 -3.20
N GLY A 66 11.51 -5.25 -2.69
CA GLY A 66 12.95 -5.11 -2.54
C GLY A 66 13.47 -6.15 -1.57
N ARG A 67 13.52 -7.40 -2.03
CA ARG A 67 14.39 -8.41 -1.46
C ARG A 67 15.80 -7.84 -1.56
N LYS A 68 16.36 -7.47 -0.40
CA LYS A 68 17.80 -7.27 -0.24
C LYS A 68 18.50 -8.46 -0.88
N HIS A 69 19.24 -8.19 -1.95
CA HIS A 69 20.28 -9.09 -2.46
C HIS A 69 21.33 -9.34 -1.37
#